data_AF-A0AAN6YQ10-F1
#
_entry.id   AF-A0AAN6YQ10-F1
#
_cell.length_a   1.000
_cell.length_b   1.000
_cell.length_c   1.000
_cell.angle_alpha   90.00
_cell.angle_beta   90.00
_cell.angle_gamma   90.00
#
_symmetry.space_group_name_H-M   'P 1'
#
loop_
_entity.id
_entity.type
_entity.pdbx_description
1 polymer ?
#
loop_
_entity_poly.entity_id
_entity_poly.type
_entity_poly.pdbx_seq_one_letter_code
_entity_poly.pdbx_strand_id
1 'polypeptide(L)'
;MALLTLSPQKHSDLQTPNGNPNNNPLCGKKIKVSHNGKSVTVKVTDRCPGTDALSTLTFAAPSPPPLTYLYSVNLTFANPITIGSVPYGHRDLLIVNGGNVAGPKLNGKVGTGLDWGLTDSAGIFSPDALYTLHTNDNATILVFEKGHAPHVHILFETASEEYAWLNKAVAYATGGPNENGDIALDVWQIGV
;
A
#
# COMPACT_ATOMS: atom_id res chain seq x y z
N MET A 1 22.76 53.72 -28.52
CA MET A 1 22.86 52.27 -28.27
C MET A 1 21.90 51.61 -29.26
N ALA A 2 22.39 51.07 -30.37
CA ALA A 2 21.53 50.49 -31.40
C ALA A 2 21.19 49.06 -31.04
N LEU A 3 19.94 48.82 -30.66
CA LEU A 3 19.39 47.49 -30.41
C LEU A 3 19.16 46.83 -31.77
N LEU A 4 19.97 45.82 -32.12
CA LEU A 4 19.67 44.95 -33.25
C LEU A 4 18.54 44.01 -32.81
N THR A 5 17.30 44.40 -33.11
CA THR A 5 16.14 43.52 -33.04
C THR A 5 16.22 42.54 -34.20
N LEU A 6 16.76 41.34 -33.93
CA LEU A 6 16.52 40.19 -34.79
C LEU A 6 15.06 39.78 -34.58
N SER A 7 14.18 40.31 -35.42
CA SER A 7 12.82 39.80 -35.54
C SER A 7 12.91 38.31 -35.88
N PRO A 8 12.17 37.41 -35.21
CA PRO A 8 12.21 35.98 -35.51
C PRO A 8 11.53 35.75 -36.86
N GLN A 9 12.24 36.03 -37.96
CA GLN A 9 11.87 35.44 -39.22
C GLN A 9 12.09 33.95 -39.06
N LYS A 10 11.03 33.16 -39.25
CA LYS A 10 11.16 31.76 -39.67
C LYS A 10 11.93 31.80 -40.98
N HIS A 11 13.25 31.82 -40.90
CA HIS A 11 14.07 31.34 -41.99
C HIS A 11 13.77 29.85 -42.04
N SER A 12 12.81 29.45 -42.86
CA SER A 12 12.64 28.06 -43.24
C SER A 12 14.00 27.60 -43.74
N ASP A 13 14.63 26.71 -43.00
CA ASP A 13 15.91 26.14 -43.40
C ASP A 13 15.68 25.23 -44.60
N LEU A 14 15.77 25.83 -45.79
CA LEU A 14 15.61 25.15 -47.08
C LEU A 14 16.70 24.08 -47.31
N GLN A 15 17.73 24.01 -46.45
CA GLN A 15 18.83 23.06 -46.57
C GLN A 15 18.74 21.89 -45.60
N THR A 16 17.70 21.80 -44.75
CA THR A 16 17.50 20.63 -43.89
C THR A 16 17.02 19.43 -44.72
N PRO A 17 17.84 18.41 -44.99
CA PRO A 17 17.42 17.28 -45.80
C PRO A 17 16.33 16.51 -45.05
N ASN A 18 15.19 16.28 -45.71
CA ASN A 18 14.04 15.55 -45.14
C ASN A 18 13.51 16.15 -43.81
N GLY A 19 13.80 17.43 -43.51
CA GLY A 19 13.37 18.10 -42.29
C GLY A 19 14.05 17.60 -41.01
N ASN A 20 15.13 16.80 -41.08
CA ASN A 20 15.92 16.39 -39.90
C ASN A 20 17.06 17.39 -39.62
N PRO A 21 16.97 18.19 -38.54
CA PRO A 21 17.97 19.22 -38.21
C PRO A 21 19.36 18.64 -37.93
N ASN A 22 19.46 17.38 -37.50
CA ASN A 22 20.75 16.73 -37.22
C ASN A 22 21.61 16.50 -38.49
N ASN A 23 21.01 16.55 -39.68
CA ASN A 23 21.70 16.40 -40.95
C ASN A 23 21.86 17.72 -41.72
N ASN A 24 21.66 18.84 -41.04
CA ASN A 24 21.83 20.15 -41.65
C ASN A 24 23.32 20.38 -42.04
N PRO A 25 23.64 20.54 -43.35
CA PRO A 25 25.02 20.71 -43.82
C PRO A 25 25.66 22.04 -43.38
N LEU A 26 24.89 22.93 -42.76
CA LEU A 26 25.38 24.18 -42.17
C LEU A 26 25.73 24.03 -40.69
N CYS A 27 25.23 22.99 -40.01
CA CYS A 27 25.56 22.72 -38.62
C CYS A 27 27.08 22.46 -38.48
N GLY A 28 27.71 23.14 -37.53
CA GLY A 28 29.14 23.05 -37.28
C GLY A 28 30.03 23.99 -38.09
N LYS A 29 29.50 24.63 -39.14
CA LYS A 29 30.21 25.68 -39.88
C LYS A 29 30.36 26.94 -39.04
N LYS A 30 31.29 27.82 -39.41
CA LYS A 30 31.55 29.08 -38.70
C LYS A 30 31.11 30.26 -39.55
N ILE A 31 30.38 31.20 -38.96
CA ILE A 31 29.97 32.46 -39.60
C ILE A 31 30.65 33.61 -38.87
N LYS A 32 31.24 34.54 -39.63
CA LYS A 32 31.80 35.78 -39.10
C LYS A 32 30.73 36.86 -39.10
N VAL A 33 30.29 37.28 -37.93
CA VAL A 33 29.30 38.34 -37.73
C VAL A 33 30.04 39.62 -37.41
N SER A 34 29.75 40.71 -38.12
CA SER A 34 30.42 42.00 -37.94
C SER A 34 29.41 43.10 -37.65
N HIS A 35 29.72 43.96 -36.66
CA HIS A 35 28.92 45.11 -36.30
C HIS A 35 29.81 46.25 -35.79
N ASN A 36 29.60 47.47 -36.29
CA ASN A 36 30.40 48.67 -36.00
C ASN A 36 31.93 48.43 -36.11
N GLY A 37 32.36 47.79 -37.20
CA GLY A 37 33.77 47.53 -37.50
C GLY A 37 34.42 46.43 -36.64
N LYS A 38 33.71 45.83 -35.69
CA LYS A 38 34.18 44.70 -34.89
C LYS A 38 33.52 43.40 -35.37
N SER A 39 34.27 42.32 -35.39
CA SER A 39 33.78 41.02 -35.85
C SER A 39 33.99 39.92 -34.82
N VAL A 40 33.05 39.00 -34.75
CA VAL A 40 33.16 37.74 -34.00
C VAL A 40 32.81 36.58 -34.92
N THR A 41 33.58 35.50 -34.83
CA THR A 41 33.27 34.26 -35.54
C THR A 41 32.52 33.33 -34.60
N VAL A 42 31.28 33.00 -34.94
CA VAL A 42 30.42 32.10 -34.18
C VAL A 42 30.25 30.79 -34.93
N LYS A 43 30.13 29.68 -34.19
CA LYS A 43 29.78 28.37 -34.77
C LYS A 43 28.27 28.32 -34.94
N VAL A 44 27.81 27.91 -36.12
CA VAL A 44 26.41 27.59 -36.39
C VAL A 44 26.11 26.28 -35.69
N THR A 45 25.13 26.29 -34.79
CA THR A 45 24.59 25.10 -34.15
C THR A 45 23.13 25.01 -34.51
N ASP A 46 22.67 23.83 -34.91
CA ASP A 46 21.24 23.59 -35.02
C ASP A 46 20.62 23.56 -33.61
N ARG A 47 19.36 23.99 -33.49
CA ARG A 47 18.57 23.60 -32.32
C ARG A 47 18.25 22.14 -32.53
N CYS A 48 18.97 21.24 -31.87
CA CYS A 48 18.37 19.96 -31.58
C CYS A 48 17.07 20.27 -30.81
N PRO A 49 15.88 19.91 -31.28
CA PRO A 49 14.85 19.56 -30.31
C PRO A 49 15.46 18.37 -29.57
N GLY A 50 16.19 18.65 -28.49
CA GLY A 50 16.49 17.62 -27.51
C GLY A 50 15.14 17.00 -27.26
N THR A 51 14.99 15.73 -27.63
CA THR A 51 13.70 15.09 -27.74
C THR A 51 12.91 15.44 -26.49
N ASP A 52 11.79 16.17 -26.65
CA ASP A 52 10.76 16.33 -25.63
C ASP A 52 10.10 14.98 -25.26
N ALA A 53 10.77 13.86 -25.55
CA ALA A 53 10.50 12.57 -24.96
C ALA A 53 11.10 12.55 -23.55
N LEU A 54 10.54 13.38 -22.67
CA LEU A 54 10.32 12.91 -21.31
C LEU A 54 9.44 11.67 -21.49
N SER A 55 10.04 10.48 -21.42
CA SER A 55 9.26 9.25 -21.32
C SER A 55 8.47 9.35 -20.03
N THR A 56 7.21 9.75 -20.12
CA THR A 56 6.26 9.65 -19.03
C THR A 56 6.18 8.17 -18.67
N LEU A 57 6.76 7.81 -17.54
CA LEU A 57 6.54 6.50 -16.93
C LEU A 57 5.06 6.44 -16.55
N THR A 58 4.23 5.85 -17.39
CA THR A 58 2.84 5.55 -17.08
C THR A 58 2.81 4.27 -16.26
N PHE A 59 2.65 4.40 -14.95
CA PHE A 59 2.34 3.26 -14.09
C PHE A 59 0.86 2.90 -14.27
N ALA A 60 0.58 1.64 -14.58
CA ALA A 60 -0.78 1.14 -14.52
C ALA A 60 -1.29 1.19 -13.08
N ALA A 61 -2.57 1.49 -12.89
CA ALA A 61 -3.20 1.40 -11.59
C ALA A 61 -3.14 -0.07 -11.10
N PRO A 62 -2.77 -0.33 -9.85
CA PRO A 62 -2.77 -1.68 -9.32
C PRO A 62 -4.21 -2.21 -9.20
N SER A 63 -4.42 -3.48 -9.54
CA SER A 63 -5.67 -4.18 -9.25
C SER A 63 -5.69 -4.61 -7.78
N PRO A 64 -6.75 -4.33 -7.01
CA PRO A 64 -6.85 -4.78 -5.63
C PRO A 64 -7.00 -6.30 -5.57
N PRO A 65 -6.49 -6.97 -4.51
CA PRO A 65 -6.81 -8.37 -4.27
C PRO A 65 -8.30 -8.52 -3.94
N PRO A 66 -8.95 -9.64 -4.32
CA PRO A 66 -10.32 -9.93 -3.90
C PRO A 66 -10.39 -10.22 -2.40
N LEU A 67 -11.58 -10.03 -1.82
CA LEU A 67 -11.92 -10.46 -0.46
C LEU A 67 -12.91 -11.63 -0.52
N THR A 68 -12.56 -12.74 0.11
CA THR A 68 -13.43 -13.92 0.21
C THR A 68 -13.84 -14.12 1.65
N TYR A 69 -15.14 -14.10 1.95
CA TYR A 69 -15.64 -14.33 3.30
C TYR A 69 -15.22 -15.72 3.82
N LEU A 70 -14.66 -15.76 5.04
CA LEU A 70 -14.19 -16.97 5.69
C LEU A 70 -15.15 -17.42 6.80
N TYR A 71 -15.37 -16.56 7.79
CA TYR A 71 -16.20 -16.84 8.96
C TYR A 71 -16.51 -15.56 9.74
N SER A 72 -17.55 -15.61 10.58
CA SER A 72 -17.78 -14.67 11.68
C SER A 72 -17.34 -15.32 12.99
N VAL A 73 -16.80 -14.52 13.90
CA VAL A 73 -16.39 -14.96 15.24
C VAL A 73 -16.99 -14.04 16.30
N ASN A 74 -17.49 -14.64 17.37
CA ASN A 74 -17.84 -13.94 18.61
C ASN A 74 -16.87 -14.41 19.69
N LEU A 75 -16.02 -13.53 20.18
CA LEU A 75 -15.03 -13.77 21.22
C LEU A 75 -15.61 -13.39 22.59
N THR A 76 -15.53 -14.31 23.54
CA THR A 76 -15.84 -14.04 24.95
C THR A 76 -14.56 -13.90 25.76
N PHE A 77 -14.62 -13.07 26.80
CA PHE A 77 -13.47 -12.75 27.63
C PHE A 77 -13.73 -13.08 29.10
N ALA A 78 -12.69 -13.49 29.80
CA ALA A 78 -12.69 -13.46 31.25
C ALA A 78 -12.45 -12.01 31.76
N ASN A 79 -12.45 -11.83 33.07
CA ASN A 79 -12.12 -10.53 33.67
C ASN A 79 -10.74 -10.05 33.17
N PRO A 80 -10.65 -8.83 32.62
CA PRO A 80 -9.37 -8.26 32.18
C PRO A 80 -8.38 -8.10 33.33
N ILE A 81 -7.09 -8.15 33.00
CA ILE A 81 -6.02 -7.71 33.91
C ILE A 81 -5.58 -6.32 33.46
N THR A 82 -5.90 -5.31 34.25
CA THR A 82 -5.47 -3.93 33.97
C THR A 82 -4.04 -3.71 34.41
N ILE A 83 -3.17 -3.32 33.47
CA ILE A 83 -1.82 -2.81 33.74
C ILE A 83 -1.90 -1.31 34.04
N GLY A 84 -2.77 -0.60 33.33
CA GLY A 84 -3.02 0.82 33.51
C GLY A 84 -2.25 1.71 32.52
N SER A 85 -1.95 2.93 32.94
CA SER A 85 -1.25 3.90 32.08
C SER A 85 0.22 3.54 31.91
N VAL A 86 0.67 3.48 30.66
CA VAL A 86 2.06 3.27 30.23
C VAL A 86 2.46 4.38 29.24
N PRO A 87 3.76 4.54 28.88
CA PRO A 87 4.19 5.62 27.98
C PRO A 87 3.48 5.68 26.63
N TYR A 88 2.90 4.57 26.17
CA TYR A 88 2.24 4.47 24.87
C TYR A 88 0.70 4.56 24.94
N GLY A 89 0.11 4.61 26.14
CA GLY A 89 -1.36 4.61 26.31
C GLY A 89 -1.82 3.82 27.53
N HIS A 90 -3.06 3.37 27.53
CA HIS A 90 -3.62 2.46 28.54
C HIS A 90 -3.48 1.01 28.07
N ARG A 91 -2.99 0.14 28.95
CA ARG A 91 -2.77 -1.28 28.65
C ARG A 91 -3.65 -2.16 29.52
N ASP A 92 -4.40 -3.03 28.86
CA ASP A 92 -5.14 -4.14 29.48
C ASP A 92 -4.70 -5.45 28.83
N LEU A 93 -4.79 -6.54 29.60
CA LEU A 93 -4.69 -7.88 29.07
C LEU A 93 -6.10 -8.50 29.04
N LEU A 94 -6.63 -8.73 27.84
CA LEU A 94 -7.94 -9.34 27.64
C LEU A 94 -7.77 -10.84 27.45
N ILE A 95 -8.29 -11.61 28.40
CA ILE A 95 -8.15 -13.07 28.42
C ILE A 95 -9.29 -13.66 27.59
N VAL A 96 -8.98 -14.11 26.37
CA VAL A 96 -9.94 -14.82 25.51
C VAL A 96 -10.16 -16.21 26.12
N ASN A 97 -11.41 -16.56 26.43
CA ASN A 97 -11.73 -17.83 27.12
C ASN A 97 -12.83 -18.64 26.45
N GLY A 98 -13.32 -18.21 25.30
CA GLY A 98 -14.42 -18.86 24.63
C GLY A 98 -14.99 -18.04 23.50
N GLY A 99 -16.09 -18.55 22.96
CA GLY A 99 -16.74 -17.96 21.81
C GLY A 99 -17.19 -18.99 20.78
N ASN A 100 -17.72 -18.48 19.68
CA ASN A 100 -18.23 -19.27 18.57
C ASN A 100 -17.65 -18.76 17.27
N VAL A 101 -17.35 -19.68 16.36
CA VAL A 101 -16.95 -19.35 14.99
C VAL A 101 -17.84 -20.09 14.00
N ALA A 102 -18.31 -19.38 12.98
CA ALA A 102 -19.22 -19.93 11.97
C ALA A 102 -18.94 -19.36 10.59
N GLY A 103 -18.86 -20.23 9.58
CA GLY A 103 -18.52 -19.86 8.22
C GLY A 103 -18.66 -21.03 7.24
N PRO A 104 -18.61 -20.78 5.93
CA PRO A 104 -18.77 -21.83 4.92
C PRO A 104 -17.70 -22.93 4.98
N LYS A 105 -16.49 -22.61 5.45
CA LYS A 105 -15.35 -23.55 5.50
C LYS A 105 -14.81 -23.81 6.91
N LEU A 106 -15.31 -23.10 7.92
CA LEU A 106 -14.79 -23.19 9.28
C LEU A 106 -15.94 -22.96 10.26
N ASN A 107 -16.25 -23.97 11.06
CA ASN A 107 -17.28 -23.92 12.10
C ASN A 107 -16.73 -24.55 13.37
N GLY A 108 -16.99 -23.95 14.52
CA GLY A 108 -16.39 -24.40 15.77
C GLY A 108 -16.57 -23.48 16.96
N LYS A 109 -15.64 -23.62 17.90
CA LYS A 109 -15.56 -22.84 19.12
C LYS A 109 -14.23 -22.09 19.18
N VAL A 110 -14.24 -20.97 19.88
CA VAL A 110 -13.01 -20.27 20.26
C VAL A 110 -12.49 -20.93 21.54
N GLY A 111 -11.19 -21.19 21.59
CA GLY A 111 -10.50 -21.72 22.76
C GLY A 111 -9.90 -20.59 23.60
N THR A 112 -8.69 -20.83 24.08
CA THR A 112 -7.99 -19.88 24.96
C THR A 112 -7.09 -18.96 24.16
N GLY A 113 -6.95 -17.73 24.64
CA GLY A 113 -6.02 -16.76 24.09
C GLY A 113 -5.80 -15.56 24.98
N LEU A 114 -5.04 -14.61 24.46
CA LEU A 114 -4.72 -13.35 25.12
C LEU A 114 -4.64 -12.27 24.05
N ASP A 115 -5.28 -11.13 24.33
CA ASP A 115 -5.03 -9.87 23.63
C ASP A 115 -4.33 -8.93 24.60
N TRP A 116 -3.13 -8.49 24.25
CA TRP A 116 -2.40 -7.48 25.02
C TRP A 116 -2.57 -6.08 24.42
N GLY A 117 -3.72 -5.79 23.81
CA GLY A 117 -4.00 -4.56 23.09
C GLY A 117 -3.81 -3.28 23.90
N LEU A 118 -3.58 -2.18 23.17
CA LEU A 118 -3.26 -0.87 23.73
C LEU A 118 -4.28 0.17 23.28
N THR A 119 -4.82 0.94 24.21
CA THR A 119 -5.63 2.13 23.89
C THR A 119 -4.74 3.37 23.95
N ASP A 120 -4.55 4.05 22.82
CA ASP A 120 -3.70 5.23 22.76
C ASP A 120 -4.38 6.50 23.34
N SER A 121 -3.67 7.63 23.33
CA SER A 121 -4.20 8.91 23.83
C SER A 121 -5.34 9.49 22.98
N ALA A 122 -5.53 9.00 21.75
CA ALA A 122 -6.65 9.35 20.89
C ALA A 122 -7.87 8.43 21.12
N GLY A 123 -7.76 7.45 22.01
CA GLY A 123 -8.82 6.48 22.30
C GLY A 123 -8.90 5.33 21.29
N ILE A 124 -7.89 5.17 20.42
CA ILE A 124 -7.86 4.08 19.45
C ILE A 124 -7.30 2.83 20.14
N PHE A 125 -8.13 1.78 20.22
CA PHE A 125 -7.69 0.47 20.67
C PHE A 125 -6.96 -0.28 19.55
N SER A 126 -5.79 -0.79 19.86
CA SER A 126 -4.93 -1.53 18.94
C SER A 126 -4.76 -2.96 19.45
N PRO A 127 -5.59 -3.92 18.99
CA PRO A 127 -5.48 -5.32 19.41
C PRO A 127 -4.17 -5.94 18.93
N ASP A 128 -3.66 -6.85 19.75
CA ASP A 128 -2.50 -7.69 19.45
C ASP A 128 -2.71 -9.00 20.20
N ALA A 129 -3.37 -9.93 19.52
CA ALA A 129 -3.97 -11.10 20.11
C ALA A 129 -3.44 -12.40 19.50
N LEU A 130 -3.39 -13.42 20.35
CA LEU A 130 -3.30 -14.82 19.92
C LEU A 130 -4.40 -15.62 20.60
N TYR A 131 -5.06 -16.51 19.86
CA TYR A 131 -6.08 -17.41 20.40
C TYR A 131 -6.26 -18.64 19.53
N THR A 132 -6.87 -19.69 20.06
CA THR A 132 -7.18 -20.90 19.27
C THR A 132 -8.61 -20.93 18.78
N LEU A 133 -8.82 -21.52 17.62
CA LEU A 133 -10.10 -22.03 17.14
C LEU A 133 -10.07 -23.56 17.20
N HIS A 134 -11.16 -24.15 17.66
CA HIS A 134 -11.38 -25.59 17.66
C HIS A 134 -12.55 -25.90 16.73
N THR A 135 -12.27 -26.54 15.62
CA THR A 135 -13.28 -26.84 14.60
C THR A 135 -14.13 -28.03 15.02
N ASN A 136 -15.35 -28.11 14.50
CA ASN A 136 -16.29 -29.21 14.79
C ASN A 136 -15.79 -30.57 14.27
N ASP A 137 -14.89 -30.57 13.30
CA ASP A 137 -14.20 -31.73 12.72
C ASP A 137 -12.80 -31.95 13.33
N ASN A 138 -12.57 -31.43 14.54
CA ASN A 138 -11.44 -31.79 15.42
C ASN A 138 -10.06 -31.29 14.96
N ALA A 139 -10.00 -30.16 14.25
CA ALA A 139 -8.77 -29.39 14.04
C ALA A 139 -8.61 -28.29 15.09
N THR A 140 -7.36 -27.96 15.40
CA THR A 140 -7.01 -26.77 16.19
C THR A 140 -6.21 -25.81 15.30
N ILE A 141 -6.61 -24.55 15.31
CA ILE A 141 -6.00 -23.47 14.52
C ILE A 141 -5.60 -22.37 15.48
N LEU A 142 -4.32 -22.02 15.53
CA LEU A 142 -3.84 -20.83 16.20
C LEU A 142 -4.08 -19.62 15.29
N VAL A 143 -4.61 -18.55 15.87
CA VAL A 143 -4.90 -17.29 15.20
C VAL A 143 -4.00 -16.23 15.79
N PHE A 144 -3.36 -15.44 14.94
CA PHE A 144 -2.66 -14.21 15.30
C PHE A 144 -3.43 -13.04 14.72
N GLU A 145 -3.80 -12.08 15.56
CA GLU A 145 -4.58 -10.92 15.16
C GLU A 145 -3.86 -9.65 15.60
N LYS A 146 -3.77 -8.67 14.71
CA LYS A 146 -3.19 -7.36 15.06
C LYS A 146 -3.76 -6.24 14.21
N GLY A 147 -3.98 -5.07 14.80
CA GLY A 147 -4.39 -3.90 14.03
C GLY A 147 -4.77 -2.69 14.87
N HIS A 148 -5.64 -1.86 14.30
CA HIS A 148 -6.24 -0.71 14.95
C HIS A 148 -7.76 -0.84 14.77
N ALA A 149 -8.47 -1.01 15.89
CA ALA A 149 -9.91 -1.20 15.86
C ALA A 149 -10.60 -0.07 15.06
N PRO A 150 -11.58 -0.41 14.19
CA PRO A 150 -12.25 -1.71 14.09
C PRO A 150 -11.57 -2.70 13.13
N HIS A 151 -10.33 -2.46 12.68
CA HIS A 151 -9.70 -3.18 11.57
C HIS A 151 -8.45 -3.94 12.01
N VAL A 152 -8.39 -5.23 11.67
CA VAL A 152 -7.26 -6.11 12.01
C VAL A 152 -6.85 -6.97 10.82
N HIS A 153 -5.59 -7.39 10.82
CA HIS A 153 -5.14 -8.48 9.97
C HIS A 153 -4.97 -9.73 10.80
N ILE A 154 -5.18 -10.88 10.15
CA ILE A 154 -5.17 -12.18 10.79
C ILE A 154 -4.27 -13.13 9.98
N LEU A 155 -3.45 -13.89 10.72
CA LEU A 155 -2.70 -15.04 10.22
C LEU A 155 -3.08 -16.29 11.02
N PHE A 156 -2.80 -17.45 10.45
CA PHE A 156 -3.19 -18.73 11.00
C PHE A 156 -2.03 -19.72 11.03
N GLU A 157 -2.03 -20.59 12.04
CA GLU A 157 -1.17 -21.78 12.10
C GLU A 157 -1.98 -23.02 12.50
N THR A 158 -1.80 -24.12 11.78
CA THR A 158 -2.41 -25.40 12.11
C THR A 158 -1.60 -26.58 11.56
N ALA A 159 -1.62 -27.68 12.31
CA ALA A 159 -1.08 -28.97 11.87
C ALA A 159 -2.09 -29.83 11.10
N SER A 160 -3.35 -29.41 11.01
CA SER A 160 -4.38 -30.16 10.28
C SER A 160 -4.12 -30.13 8.78
N GLU A 161 -4.07 -31.31 8.15
CA GLU A 161 -3.93 -31.42 6.70
C GLU A 161 -5.14 -30.82 5.95
N GLU A 162 -6.35 -31.00 6.49
CA GLU A 162 -7.60 -30.46 5.93
C GLU A 162 -7.61 -28.92 5.93
N TYR A 163 -7.03 -28.32 6.95
CA TYR A 163 -6.96 -26.87 7.13
C TYR A 163 -5.59 -26.27 6.76
N ALA A 164 -4.69 -27.05 6.14
CA ALA A 164 -3.33 -26.61 5.84
C ALA A 164 -3.26 -25.39 4.90
N TRP A 165 -4.33 -25.11 4.17
CA TRP A 165 -4.45 -23.91 3.33
C TRP A 165 -4.46 -22.61 4.16
N LEU A 166 -4.91 -22.64 5.41
CA LEU A 166 -4.89 -21.47 6.31
C LEU A 166 -3.47 -21.00 6.64
N ASN A 167 -2.49 -21.91 6.67
CA ASN A 167 -1.08 -21.58 6.89
C ASN A 167 -0.49 -20.64 5.82
N LYS A 168 -1.17 -20.48 4.68
CA LYS A 168 -0.79 -19.56 3.59
C LYS A 168 -1.74 -18.38 3.44
N ALA A 169 -2.85 -18.39 4.16
CA ALA A 169 -3.87 -17.36 4.05
C ALA A 169 -3.43 -16.09 4.81
N VAL A 170 -3.73 -14.94 4.22
CA VAL A 170 -3.73 -13.65 4.91
C VAL A 170 -5.17 -13.18 4.98
N ALA A 171 -5.64 -12.85 6.17
CA ALA A 171 -7.01 -12.40 6.37
C ALA A 171 -7.07 -10.96 6.89
N TYR A 172 -8.18 -10.32 6.60
CA TYR A 172 -8.62 -9.06 7.18
C TYR A 172 -9.90 -9.34 7.98
N ALA A 173 -10.05 -8.66 9.11
CA ALA A 173 -11.30 -8.67 9.83
C ALA A 173 -11.72 -7.26 10.25
N THR A 174 -13.03 -7.10 10.38
CA THR A 174 -13.61 -5.89 10.96
C THR A 174 -14.77 -6.21 11.87
N GLY A 175 -14.96 -5.38 12.88
CA GLY A 175 -16.05 -5.50 13.84
C GLY A 175 -15.76 -4.74 15.13
N GLY A 176 -16.34 -5.19 16.24
CA GLY A 176 -16.19 -4.51 17.51
C GLY A 176 -17.06 -5.07 18.63
N PRO A 177 -17.20 -4.33 19.75
CA PRO A 177 -18.01 -4.75 20.88
C PRO A 177 -19.48 -4.94 20.51
N ASN A 178 -20.08 -6.03 21.01
CA ASN A 178 -21.53 -6.24 20.98
C ASN A 178 -22.18 -5.79 22.30
N GLU A 179 -23.50 -5.93 22.40
CA GLU A 179 -24.29 -5.49 23.57
C GLU A 179 -23.88 -6.15 24.89
N ASN A 180 -23.23 -7.32 24.85
CA ASN A 180 -22.77 -8.06 26.03
C ASN A 180 -21.35 -7.68 26.46
N GLY A 181 -20.68 -6.79 25.73
CA GLY A 181 -19.26 -6.46 25.94
C GLY A 181 -18.28 -7.48 25.37
N ASP A 182 -18.78 -8.48 24.63
CA ASP A 182 -17.97 -9.42 23.84
C ASP A 182 -17.54 -8.75 22.51
N ILE A 183 -16.57 -9.32 21.80
CA ILE A 183 -16.11 -8.81 20.50
C ILE A 183 -16.64 -9.68 19.36
N ALA A 184 -17.33 -9.08 18.40
CA ALA A 184 -17.80 -9.74 17.18
C ALA A 184 -17.03 -9.23 15.96
N LEU A 185 -16.47 -10.14 15.17
CA LEU A 185 -15.72 -9.83 13.95
C LEU A 185 -16.22 -10.67 12.77
N ASP A 186 -16.26 -10.07 11.60
CA ASP A 186 -16.36 -10.77 10.32
C ASP A 186 -14.96 -10.86 9.70
N VAL A 187 -14.61 -12.02 9.14
CA VAL A 187 -13.26 -12.32 8.65
C VAL A 187 -13.30 -12.69 7.16
N TRP A 188 -12.40 -12.09 6.38
CA TRP A 188 -12.22 -12.33 4.95
C TRP A 188 -10.78 -12.68 4.62
N GLN A 189 -10.58 -13.69 3.78
CA GLN A 189 -9.29 -13.95 3.14
C GLN A 189 -9.02 -12.88 2.08
N ILE A 190 -7.80 -12.36 2.09
CA ILE A 190 -7.28 -11.47 1.06
C ILE A 190 -6.59 -12.32 0.00
N GLY A 191 -6.99 -12.16 -1.27
CA GLY A 191 -6.39 -12.90 -2.38
C GLY A 191 -6.96 -14.31 -2.56
N VAL A 192 -6.25 -15.12 -3.35
CA VAL A 192 -6.59 -16.51 -3.70
C VAL A 192 -5.60 -17.49 -3.10
#